data_AF-A0A7K4AJB1-F1
#
_entry.id   AF-A0A7K4AJB1-F1
#
_cell.length_a   1.000
_cell.length_b   1.000
_cell.length_c   1.000
_cell.angle_alpha   90.00
_cell.angle_beta   90.00
_cell.angle_gamma   90.00
#
_symmetry.space_group_name_H-M   'P 1'
#
loop_
_entity.id
_entity.type
_entity.pdbx_description
1 polymer ?
#
loop_
_entity_poly.entity_id
_entity_poly.type
_entity_poly.pdbx_seq_one_letter_code
_entity_poly.pdbx_strand_id
1 'polypeptide(L)'
;MKIICAYPVNLDALYDLGEERISRFIQSADPSGIKSEMKGSIRSREDLISSLLYCIQHGSGAEILVESLQLAEEIEASFPWSFRLGGNAGIMANLLAELGARPILNAPALEPRLAALLHPGV
;
A
#
# COMPACT_ATOMS: atom_id res chain seq x y z
N MET A 1 -23.06 19.99 0.69
CA MET A 1 -23.41 18.74 -0.03
C MET A 1 -23.01 17.55 0.84
N LYS A 2 -23.90 16.57 1.07
CA LYS A 2 -23.61 15.34 1.83
C LYS A 2 -23.27 14.22 0.84
N ILE A 3 -22.16 13.52 1.04
CA ILE A 3 -21.69 12.44 0.15
C ILE A 3 -21.32 11.24 1.01
N ILE A 4 -21.74 10.03 0.62
CA ILE A 4 -21.31 8.81 1.30
C ILE A 4 -20.02 8.32 0.63
N CYS A 5 -18.97 8.11 1.42
CA CYS A 5 -17.71 7.52 0.97
C CYS A 5 -17.57 6.13 1.60
N ALA A 6 -17.54 5.08 0.79
CA ALA A 6 -17.43 3.69 1.24
C ALA A 6 -16.79 2.84 0.13
N TYR A 7 -16.11 1.72 0.41
CA TYR A 7 -15.75 1.13 1.71
C TYR A 7 -14.24 1.12 2.01
N PRO A 8 -13.31 0.99 1.03
CA PRO A 8 -11.89 0.85 1.33
C PRO A 8 -11.29 2.09 1.99
N VAL A 9 -10.81 1.91 3.22
CA VAL A 9 -10.04 2.88 3.99
C VAL A 9 -8.93 2.10 4.67
N ASN A 10 -7.69 2.51 4.49
CA ASN A 10 -6.53 1.83 5.04
C ASN A 10 -5.38 2.82 5.26
N LEU A 11 -4.34 2.35 5.94
CA LEU A 11 -3.08 3.07 6.05
C LEU A 11 -2.18 2.63 4.90
N ASP A 12 -1.78 3.57 4.04
CA ASP A 12 -0.78 3.29 3.02
C ASP A 12 0.61 3.51 3.62
N ALA A 13 1.44 2.48 3.60
CA ALA A 13 2.86 2.55 3.91
C ALA A 13 3.63 2.71 2.58
N LEU A 14 4.20 3.89 2.34
CA LEU A 14 4.90 4.21 1.10
C LEU A 14 6.41 4.23 1.31
N TYR A 15 7.15 3.72 0.33
CA TYR A 15 8.60 3.79 0.29
C TYR A 15 9.09 4.08 -1.13
N ASP A 16 9.91 5.13 -1.27
CA ASP A 16 10.55 5.49 -2.53
C ASP A 16 11.76 4.59 -2.78
N LEU A 17 11.62 3.65 -3.71
CA LEU A 17 12.66 2.68 -4.06
C LEU A 17 13.72 3.32 -4.97
N GLY A 18 14.88 3.65 -4.39
CA GLY A 18 16.08 4.03 -5.13
C GLY A 18 16.93 2.83 -5.60
N GLU A 19 17.84 3.07 -6.54
CA GLU A 19 18.70 2.05 -7.18
C GLU A 19 19.49 1.18 -6.18
N GLU A 20 20.16 1.79 -5.20
CA GLU A 20 20.94 1.04 -4.21
C GLU A 20 20.07 0.15 -3.31
N ARG A 21 18.82 0.57 -3.08
CA ARG A 21 17.90 -0.12 -2.18
C ARG A 21 17.25 -1.29 -2.90
N ILE A 22 16.82 -1.10 -4.13
CA ILE A 22 16.29 -2.20 -4.93
C ILE A 22 17.36 -3.27 -5.16
N SER A 23 18.61 -2.87 -5.41
CA SER A 23 19.74 -3.80 -5.56
C SER A 23 19.97 -4.63 -4.29
N ARG A 24 20.00 -3.99 -3.11
CA ARG A 24 20.13 -4.68 -1.82
C ARG A 24 18.94 -5.60 -1.52
N PHE A 25 17.73 -5.15 -1.85
CA PHE A 25 16.52 -5.94 -1.63
C PHE A 25 16.53 -7.21 -2.48
N ILE A 26 16.91 -7.11 -3.75
CA ILE A 26 17.10 -8.27 -4.64
C ILE A 26 18.18 -9.20 -4.10
N GLN A 27 19.33 -8.67 -3.66
CA GLN A 27 20.44 -9.46 -3.09
C GLN A 27 20.10 -10.18 -1.79
N SER A 28 19.04 -9.78 -1.09
CA SER A 28 18.60 -10.38 0.17
C SER A 28 17.75 -11.65 0.00
N ALA A 29 17.37 -11.99 -1.24
CA ALA A 29 16.56 -13.15 -1.59
C ALA A 29 17.37 -14.17 -2.41
N ASP A 30 16.89 -15.41 -2.48
CA ASP A 30 17.52 -16.43 -3.33
C ASP A 30 17.31 -16.08 -4.81
N PRO A 31 18.39 -15.78 -5.58
CA PRO A 31 18.26 -15.39 -6.98
C PRO A 31 17.60 -16.46 -7.86
N SER A 32 17.71 -17.74 -7.49
CA SER A 32 17.14 -18.85 -8.26
C SER A 32 15.60 -18.84 -8.27
N GLY A 33 14.98 -18.22 -7.25
CA GLY A 33 13.54 -18.07 -7.13
C GLY A 33 12.97 -16.83 -7.82
N ILE A 34 13.82 -15.91 -8.30
CA ILE A 34 13.39 -14.63 -8.86
C ILE A 34 13.24 -14.74 -10.37
N LYS A 35 11.99 -14.58 -10.86
CA LYS A 35 11.68 -14.46 -12.29
C LYS A 35 10.81 -13.23 -12.45
N SER A 36 11.16 -12.34 -13.38
CA SER A 36 10.37 -11.12 -13.62
C SER A 36 9.02 -11.47 -14.27
N GLU A 37 8.05 -11.80 -13.44
CA GLU A 37 6.69 -12.18 -13.82
C GLU A 37 5.70 -11.71 -12.74
N MET A 38 4.49 -11.36 -13.17
CA MET A 38 3.42 -10.99 -12.25
C MET A 38 2.92 -12.23 -11.50
N LYS A 39 2.95 -12.19 -10.17
CA LYS A 39 2.36 -13.23 -9.33
C LYS A 39 0.89 -12.92 -9.05
N GLY A 40 0.05 -13.96 -8.93
CA GLY A 40 -1.34 -13.79 -8.52
C GLY A 40 -1.51 -13.47 -7.03
N SER A 41 -0.50 -13.80 -6.22
CA SER A 41 -0.46 -13.62 -4.77
C SER A 41 1.00 -13.58 -4.32
N ILE A 42 1.31 -12.84 -3.26
CA ILE A 42 2.65 -12.79 -2.68
C ILE A 42 2.74 -13.76 -1.50
N ARG A 43 3.48 -14.86 -1.67
CA ARG A 43 3.68 -15.90 -0.64
C ARG A 43 5.10 -15.94 -0.09
N SER A 44 6.04 -15.36 -0.81
CA SER A 44 7.43 -15.21 -0.37
C SER A 44 8.02 -13.85 -0.77
N ARG A 45 9.24 -13.58 -0.31
CA ARG A 45 9.99 -12.38 -0.71
C ARG A 45 10.34 -12.41 -2.20
N GLU A 46 10.62 -13.57 -2.74
CA GLU A 46 10.90 -13.79 -4.17
C GLU A 46 9.67 -13.45 -5.03
N ASP A 47 8.45 -13.77 -4.58
CA ASP A 47 7.21 -13.38 -5.27
C ASP A 47 7.05 -11.86 -5.34
N LEU A 48 7.34 -11.17 -4.23
CA LEU A 48 7.30 -9.71 -4.16
C LEU A 48 8.33 -9.09 -5.11
N ILE A 49 9.58 -9.56 -5.07
CA ILE A 49 10.65 -9.06 -5.94
C ILE A 49 10.33 -9.34 -7.41
N SER A 50 9.82 -10.54 -7.72
CA SER A 50 9.41 -10.94 -9.06
C SER A 50 8.35 -9.99 -9.65
N SER A 51 7.31 -9.70 -8.87
CA SER A 51 6.22 -8.82 -9.30
C SER A 51 6.66 -7.36 -9.38
N LEU A 52 7.50 -6.90 -8.45
CA LEU A 52 8.07 -5.55 -8.46
C LEU A 52 8.94 -5.32 -9.71
N LEU A 53 9.84 -6.26 -10.02
CA LEU A 53 10.67 -6.21 -11.23
C LEU A 53 9.84 -6.22 -12.49
N TYR A 54 8.78 -7.04 -12.54
CA TYR A 54 7.85 -7.05 -13.65
C TYR A 54 7.20 -5.67 -13.87
N CYS A 55 6.68 -5.05 -12.80
CA CYS A 55 6.08 -3.71 -12.84
C CYS A 55 7.06 -2.65 -13.32
N ILE A 56 8.31 -2.67 -12.83
CA ILE A 56 9.36 -1.73 -13.25
C ILE A 56 9.69 -1.91 -14.73
N GLN A 57 9.83 -3.15 -15.20
CA GLN A 57 10.15 -3.43 -16.60
C GLN A 57 9.05 -2.99 -17.58
N HIS A 58 7.78 -3.06 -17.17
CA HIS A 58 6.64 -2.73 -18.03
C HIS A 58 6.07 -1.33 -17.79
N GLY A 59 6.54 -0.60 -16.78
CA GLY A 59 6.02 0.71 -16.41
C GLY A 59 4.57 0.65 -15.90
N SER A 60 4.21 -0.41 -15.18
CA SER A 60 2.84 -0.67 -14.69
C SER A 60 2.76 -0.67 -13.16
N GLY A 61 1.58 -0.36 -12.62
CA GLY A 61 1.25 -0.58 -11.21
C GLY A 61 0.48 -1.89 -11.02
N ALA A 62 0.57 -2.48 -9.83
CA ALA A 62 -0.19 -3.67 -9.44
C ALA A 62 -0.57 -3.61 -7.95
N GLU A 63 -1.71 -4.21 -7.61
CA GLU A 63 -2.16 -4.44 -6.24
C GLU A 63 -2.28 -5.96 -6.06
N ILE A 64 -1.44 -6.55 -5.21
CA ILE A 64 -1.32 -8.01 -5.05
C ILE A 64 -1.39 -8.33 -3.57
N LEU A 65 -2.25 -9.28 -3.21
CA LEU A 65 -2.44 -9.71 -1.83
C LEU A 65 -1.20 -10.43 -1.30
N VAL A 66 -0.78 -10.07 -0.09
CA VAL A 66 0.21 -10.82 0.71
C VAL A 66 -0.55 -11.83 1.55
N GLU A 67 -0.28 -13.13 1.36
CA GLU A 67 -1.09 -14.20 1.98
C GLU A 67 -0.66 -14.55 3.42
N SER A 68 0.54 -14.15 3.85
CA SER A 68 1.10 -14.49 5.16
C SER A 68 1.27 -13.25 6.03
N LEU A 69 0.72 -13.30 7.26
CA LEU A 69 0.93 -12.24 8.26
C LEU A 69 2.41 -12.05 8.58
N GLN A 70 3.16 -13.15 8.74
CA GLN A 70 4.59 -13.10 9.00
C GLN A 70 5.33 -12.36 7.87
N LEU A 71 4.99 -12.65 6.62
CA LEU A 71 5.60 -11.97 5.47
C LEU A 71 5.23 -10.48 5.44
N ALA A 72 3.98 -10.13 5.76
CA ALA A 72 3.55 -8.75 5.86
C ALA A 72 4.34 -7.98 6.93
N GLU A 73 4.54 -8.57 8.12
CA GLU A 73 5.35 -8.00 9.20
C GLU A 73 6.83 -7.85 8.80
N GLU A 74 7.40 -8.82 8.09
CA GLU A 74 8.76 -8.71 7.56
C GLU A 74 8.91 -7.57 6.54
N ILE A 75 7.92 -7.41 5.64
CA ILE A 75 7.89 -6.30 4.69
C ILE A 75 7.78 -4.98 5.44
N GLU A 76 6.88 -4.87 6.42
CA GLU A 76 6.72 -3.68 7.25
C GLU A 76 8.02 -3.31 7.99
N ALA A 77 8.80 -4.30 8.46
CA ALA A 77 10.08 -4.06 9.11
C ALA A 77 11.24 -3.71 8.15
N SER A 78 11.09 -3.97 6.84
CA SER A 78 12.19 -3.89 5.86
C SER A 78 12.52 -2.47 5.40
N PHE A 79 11.61 -1.51 5.57
CA PHE A 79 11.76 -0.17 5.02
C PHE A 79 11.36 0.91 6.04
N PRO A 80 12.01 2.10 6.00
CA PRO A 80 11.54 3.25 6.76
C PRO A 80 10.33 3.87 6.05
N TRP A 81 9.14 3.30 6.29
CA TRP A 81 7.90 3.70 5.63
C TRP A 81 7.45 5.12 5.97
N SER A 82 6.90 5.81 4.97
CA SER A 82 6.08 7.01 5.14
C SER A 82 4.61 6.60 5.14
N PHE A 83 3.89 6.94 6.21
CA PHE A 83 2.47 6.58 6.33
C PHE A 83 1.56 7.69 5.83
N ARG A 84 0.54 7.34 5.04
CA ARG A 84 -0.48 8.25 4.51
C ARG A 84 -1.86 7.60 4.55
N LEU A 85 -2.90 8.41 4.42
CA LEU A 85 -4.26 7.92 4.26
C LEU A 85 -4.38 7.22 2.90
N GLY A 86 -4.75 5.95 2.95
CA GLY A 86 -4.99 5.10 1.81
C GLY A 86 -6.47 4.74 1.64
N GLY A 87 -6.73 4.06 0.52
CA GLY A 87 -8.05 3.55 0.20
C GLY A 87 -8.95 4.62 -0.40
N ASN A 88 -9.64 4.27 -1.47
CA ASN A 88 -10.40 5.21 -2.28
C ASN A 88 -11.45 5.98 -1.46
N ALA A 89 -12.11 5.34 -0.49
CA ALA A 89 -13.12 6.01 0.32
C ALA A 89 -12.50 7.03 1.30
N GLY A 90 -11.38 6.68 1.92
CA GLY A 90 -10.66 7.58 2.83
C GLY A 90 -10.10 8.79 2.11
N ILE A 91 -9.37 8.56 1.01
CA ILE A 91 -8.79 9.61 0.17
C ILE A 91 -9.88 10.57 -0.32
N MET A 92 -10.98 10.03 -0.86
CA MET A 92 -12.06 10.87 -1.38
C MET A 92 -12.79 11.63 -0.27
N ALA A 93 -13.00 11.03 0.90
CA ALA A 93 -13.60 11.75 2.02
C ALA A 93 -12.75 12.96 2.44
N ASN A 94 -11.45 12.79 2.63
CA ASN A 94 -10.56 13.90 2.96
C ASN A 94 -10.59 15.00 1.90
N LEU A 95 -10.44 14.64 0.62
CA LEU A 95 -10.45 15.61 -0.47
C LEU A 95 -11.79 16.37 -0.56
N LEU A 96 -12.92 15.66 -0.44
CA LEU A 96 -14.24 16.28 -0.48
C LEU A 96 -14.47 17.23 0.71
N ALA A 97 -14.00 16.87 1.90
CA ALA A 97 -14.08 17.73 3.07
C ALA A 97 -13.22 19.00 2.89
N GLU A 98 -12.00 18.87 2.36
CA GLU A 98 -11.12 19.99 2.00
C GLU A 98 -11.80 20.96 1.01
N LEU A 99 -12.56 20.41 0.06
CA LEU A 99 -13.34 21.17 -0.92
C LEU A 99 -14.67 21.73 -0.36
N GLY A 100 -14.93 21.61 0.95
CA GLY A 100 -16.09 22.17 1.62
C GLY A 100 -17.36 21.30 1.57
N ALA A 101 -17.27 20.06 1.11
CA ALA A 101 -18.36 19.09 1.25
C ALA A 101 -18.43 18.53 2.69
N ARG A 102 -19.46 17.73 2.96
CA ARG A 102 -19.64 17.01 4.23
C ARG A 102 -19.74 15.50 3.94
N PRO A 103 -18.60 14.83 3.69
CA PRO A 103 -18.58 13.40 3.48
C PRO A 103 -19.06 12.66 4.74
N ILE A 104 -19.61 11.47 4.57
CA ILE A 104 -19.92 10.52 5.63
C ILE A 104 -19.13 9.27 5.27
N LEU A 105 -18.05 9.01 6.02
CA LEU A 105 -17.15 7.89 5.76
C LEU A 105 -17.68 6.62 6.44
N ASN A 106 -17.80 5.54 5.68
CA ASN A 106 -17.94 4.20 6.21
C ASN A 106 -16.57 3.49 6.14
N ALA A 107 -15.90 3.39 7.29
CA ALA A 107 -14.64 2.69 7.46
C ALA A 107 -14.87 1.39 8.27
N PRO A 108 -14.73 0.20 7.66
CA PRO A 108 -14.95 -1.08 8.36
C PRO A 108 -14.04 -1.31 9.57
N ALA A 109 -12.82 -0.77 9.51
CA ALA A 109 -11.87 -0.75 10.62
C ALA A 109 -11.25 0.65 10.69
N LEU A 110 -11.29 1.26 11.88
CA LEU A 110 -10.76 2.59 12.11
C LEU A 110 -9.93 2.60 13.40
N GLU A 111 -8.64 2.32 13.26
CA GLU A 111 -7.68 2.39 14.37
C GLU A 111 -7.14 3.82 14.56
N PRO A 112 -6.60 4.16 15.74
CA PRO A 112 -6.23 5.54 16.07
C PRO A 112 -5.25 6.24 15.11
N ARG A 113 -4.24 5.56 14.55
CA ARG A 113 -3.29 6.19 13.61
C ARG A 113 -3.99 6.53 12.30
N LEU A 114 -4.83 5.65 11.78
CA LEU A 114 -5.66 5.89 10.59
C LEU A 114 -6.66 7.03 10.84
N ALA A 115 -7.34 7.04 11.99
CA ALA A 115 -8.26 8.12 12.35
C ALA A 115 -7.56 9.48 12.41
N ALA A 116 -6.31 9.54 12.89
CA ALA A 116 -5.54 10.78 12.96
C ALA A 116 -5.17 11.38 11.60
N LEU A 117 -5.29 10.61 10.51
CA LEU A 117 -5.05 11.07 9.14
C LEU A 117 -6.31 11.58 8.44
N LEU A 118 -7.48 11.45 9.07
CA LEU A 118 -8.73 11.96 8.53
C LEU A 118 -8.84 13.48 8.71
N HIS A 119 -9.40 14.14 7.71
CA HIS A 119 -9.72 15.56 7.80
C HIS A 119 -10.81 15.78 8.87
N PRO A 120 -10.77 16.84 9.71
CA PRO A 120 -11.73 17.05 10.81
C PRO A 120 -13.21 17.16 10.40
N GLY A 121 -13.46 17.40 9.11
CA GLY A 121 -14.79 17.47 8.49
C GLY A 121 -15.31 16.15 7.92
N VAL A 122 -14.61 15.04 8.14
CA VAL A 122 -14.99 13.66 7.77
C VAL A 122 -15.62 12.94 8.95
#